data_AF-A0A956EPH0-F1
#
_entry.id   AF-A0A956EPH0-F1
#
_cell.length_a   1.000
_cell.length_b   1.000
_cell.length_c   1.000
_cell.angle_alpha   90.00
_cell.angle_beta   90.00
_cell.angle_gamma   90.00
#
_symmetry.space_group_name_H-M   'P 1'
#
loop_
_entity.id
_entity.type
_entity.pdbx_description
1 polymer ?
#
loop_
_entity_poly.entity_id
_entity_poly.type
_entity_poly.pdbx_seq_one_letter_code
_entity_poly.pdbx_strand_id
1 'polypeptide(L)'
;MSVARELPPATFTPGLRPEDPLAAYWLRQVSLRLRREIAWRWHAQGGSPPPSAGPLLPDPRDRLLDALDRGRYLDEQRRFFTEDPTGRYLSDEIAAPPPVALAGAAPRGSLRWVAEALDLSPVARFALALALYVSWDSAAGAVIAACSGDPAAERPTLAL
;
A
#
# COMPACT_ATOMS: atom_id res chain seq x y z
N MET A 1 29.43 -7.72 -11.06
CA MET A 1 28.14 -7.60 -11.75
C MET A 1 27.12 -7.12 -10.73
N SER A 2 26.81 -5.83 -10.72
CA SER A 2 25.82 -5.25 -9.82
C SER A 2 24.44 -5.61 -10.36
N VAL A 3 23.73 -6.53 -9.69
CA VAL A 3 22.33 -6.81 -10.00
C VAL A 3 21.57 -5.54 -9.65
N ALA A 4 21.07 -4.83 -10.65
CA ALA A 4 20.17 -3.70 -10.43
C ALA A 4 19.01 -4.23 -9.60
N ARG A 5 18.90 -3.78 -8.34
CA ARG A 5 17.80 -4.16 -7.45
C ARG A 5 16.51 -3.70 -8.14
N GLU A 6 15.75 -4.63 -8.70
CA GLU A 6 14.43 -4.33 -9.22
C GLU A 6 13.59 -3.79 -8.07
N LEU A 7 13.22 -2.52 -8.16
CA LEU A 7 12.32 -1.91 -7.18
C LEU A 7 10.98 -2.64 -7.27
N PRO A 8 10.34 -2.95 -6.13
CA PRO A 8 9.04 -3.61 -6.14
C PRO A 8 8.04 -2.76 -6.94
N PRO A 9 7.15 -3.40 -7.72
CA PRO A 9 6.24 -2.70 -8.61
C PRO A 9 5.33 -1.77 -7.81
N ALA A 10 5.10 -0.58 -8.37
CA ALA A 10 4.25 0.46 -7.76
C ALA A 10 2.76 0.04 -7.68
N THR A 11 2.38 -1.03 -8.38
CA THR A 11 1.03 -1.50 -8.62
C THR A 11 0.92 -3.00 -8.35
N PHE A 12 -0.29 -3.48 -8.13
CA PHE A 12 -0.64 -4.90 -8.14
C PHE A 12 -0.71 -5.44 -9.57
N THR A 13 -1.21 -4.63 -10.51
CA THR A 13 -1.24 -4.99 -11.93
C THR A 13 0.16 -4.86 -12.55
N PRO A 14 0.76 -5.95 -13.10
CA PRO A 14 2.08 -5.90 -13.72
C PRO A 14 2.12 -4.98 -14.95
N GLY A 15 3.25 -4.29 -15.14
CA GLY A 15 3.47 -3.42 -16.31
C GLY A 15 2.84 -2.02 -16.21
N LEU A 16 1.94 -1.79 -15.25
CA LEU A 16 1.34 -0.49 -15.01
C LEU A 16 2.37 0.46 -14.37
N ARG A 17 2.76 1.52 -15.10
CA ARG A 17 3.79 2.47 -14.65
C ARG A 17 3.35 3.91 -14.88
N PRO A 18 3.26 4.74 -13.83
CA PRO A 18 3.02 6.17 -13.99
C PRO A 18 4.29 6.87 -14.52
N GLU A 19 4.10 7.84 -15.41
CA GLU A 19 5.21 8.60 -16.03
C GLU A 19 5.81 9.63 -15.06
N ASP A 20 4.98 10.23 -14.20
CA ASP A 20 5.41 11.18 -13.18
C ASP A 20 6.14 10.44 -12.04
N PRO A 21 7.44 10.68 -11.79
CA PRO A 21 8.19 9.98 -10.75
C PRO A 21 7.65 10.24 -9.34
N LEU A 22 7.03 11.40 -9.08
CA LEU A 22 6.41 11.67 -7.79
C LEU A 22 5.12 10.83 -7.63
N ALA A 23 4.34 10.70 -8.70
CA ALA A 23 3.19 9.79 -8.73
C ALA A 23 3.64 8.33 -8.54
N ALA A 24 4.71 7.90 -9.23
CA ALA A 24 5.30 6.58 -9.08
C ALA A 24 5.66 6.26 -7.64
N TYR A 25 6.29 7.21 -6.95
CA TYR A 25 6.63 7.07 -5.55
C TYR A 25 5.39 6.92 -4.66
N TRP A 26 4.41 7.83 -4.77
CA TRP A 26 3.24 7.80 -3.89
C TRP A 26 2.31 6.61 -4.16
N LEU A 27 2.12 6.22 -5.42
CA LEU A 27 1.36 5.00 -5.76
C LEU A 27 2.08 3.74 -5.24
N ARG A 28 3.42 3.69 -5.32
CA ARG A 28 4.21 2.62 -4.68
C ARG A 28 4.04 2.61 -3.16
N GLN A 29 4.00 3.78 -2.50
CA GLN A 29 3.76 3.87 -1.06
C GLN A 29 2.39 3.31 -0.67
N VAL A 30 1.35 3.58 -1.47
CA VAL A 30 0.01 2.98 -1.28
C VAL A 30 0.08 1.45 -1.41
N SER A 31 0.63 0.96 -2.51
CA SER A 31 0.80 -0.49 -2.76
C SER A 31 1.55 -1.20 -1.63
N LEU A 32 2.69 -0.67 -1.20
CA LEU A 32 3.50 -1.28 -0.13
C LEU A 32 2.77 -1.32 1.21
N ARG A 33 2.04 -0.26 1.57
CA ARG A 33 1.27 -0.21 2.81
C ARG A 33 0.11 -1.20 2.80
N LEU A 34 -0.58 -1.32 1.66
CA LEU A 34 -1.62 -2.34 1.47
C LEU A 34 -1.04 -3.75 1.52
N ARG A 35 0.09 -4.03 0.85
CA ARG A 35 0.78 -5.34 0.93
C ARG A 35 1.19 -5.68 2.36
N ARG A 36 1.68 -4.69 3.11
CA ARG A 36 2.08 -4.87 4.50
C ARG A 36 0.89 -5.21 5.39
N GLU A 37 -0.26 -4.59 5.15
CA GLU A 37 -1.50 -4.92 5.84
C GLU A 37 -2.00 -6.33 5.50
N ILE A 38 -1.96 -6.72 4.22
CA ILE A 38 -2.31 -8.09 3.80
C ILE A 38 -1.38 -9.12 4.44
N ALA A 39 -0.07 -8.88 4.45
CA ALA A 39 0.90 -9.76 5.08
C ALA A 39 0.62 -9.94 6.58
N TRP A 40 0.29 -8.83 7.27
CA TRP A 40 -0.16 -8.89 8.65
C TRP A 40 -1.44 -9.71 8.82
N ARG A 41 -2.44 -9.51 7.95
CA ARG A 41 -3.70 -10.27 8.02
C ARG A 41 -3.50 -11.77 7.86
N TRP A 42 -2.65 -12.21 6.92
CA TRP A 42 -2.29 -13.63 6.82
C TRP A 42 -1.59 -14.13 8.08
N HIS A 43 -0.62 -13.38 8.61
CA HIS A 43 0.05 -13.75 9.86
C HIS A 43 -0.95 -13.91 11.01
N ALA A 44 -1.85 -12.95 11.20
CA ALA A 44 -2.89 -12.97 12.24
C ALA A 44 -3.93 -14.09 12.04
N GLN A 45 -4.08 -14.63 10.82
CA GLN A 45 -4.97 -15.75 10.49
C GLN A 45 -4.27 -17.12 10.58
N GLY A 46 -3.00 -17.18 11.00
CA GLY A 46 -2.26 -18.44 11.18
C GLY A 46 -1.37 -18.84 10.00
N GLY A 47 -1.08 -17.91 9.08
CA GLY A 47 -0.07 -18.09 8.04
C GLY A 47 -0.54 -17.71 6.64
N SER A 48 0.42 -17.66 5.71
CA SER A 48 0.15 -17.47 4.27
C SER A 48 -0.56 -18.70 3.70
N PRO A 49 -1.51 -18.54 2.76
CA PRO A 49 -2.08 -19.66 2.03
C PRO A 49 -0.96 -20.47 1.32
N PRO A 50 -1.13 -21.79 1.15
CA PRO A 50 -0.15 -22.60 0.45
C PRO A 50 0.00 -22.14 -1.01
N PRO A 51 1.20 -22.24 -1.62
CA PRO A 51 1.47 -21.74 -2.96
C PRO A 51 0.60 -22.38 -4.07
N SER A 52 -0.04 -23.52 -3.78
CA SER A 52 -0.96 -24.22 -4.67
C SER A 52 -2.38 -23.63 -4.71
N ALA A 53 -2.74 -22.73 -3.79
CA ALA A 53 -4.11 -22.23 -3.64
C ALA A 53 -4.42 -21.02 -4.53
N GLY A 54 -3.46 -20.56 -5.35
CA GLY A 54 -3.60 -19.34 -6.14
C GLY A 54 -3.55 -18.07 -5.28
N PRO A 55 -3.70 -16.88 -5.88
CA PRO A 55 -3.69 -15.62 -5.15
C PRO A 55 -5.00 -15.46 -4.35
N LEU A 56 -5.02 -15.98 -3.12
CA LEU A 56 -6.12 -15.82 -2.19
C LEU A 56 -5.83 -14.67 -1.24
N LEU A 57 -6.67 -13.63 -1.29
CA LEU A 57 -6.68 -12.59 -0.26
C LEU A 57 -7.11 -13.21 1.09
N PRO A 58 -6.67 -12.66 2.23
CA PRO A 58 -7.11 -13.11 3.54
C PRO A 58 -8.64 -13.10 3.64
N ASP A 59 -9.24 -14.08 4.32
CA ASP A 59 -10.68 -14.17 4.45
C ASP A 59 -11.24 -12.94 5.21
N PRO A 60 -12.40 -12.40 4.80
CA PRO A 60 -13.08 -11.34 5.54
C PRO A 60 -13.41 -11.83 6.96
N ARG A 61 -13.00 -11.08 7.98
CA ARG A 61 -13.36 -11.32 9.39
C ARG A 61 -14.60 -10.52 9.77
N ASP A 62 -15.28 -10.95 10.83
CA ASP A 62 -16.34 -10.15 11.46
C ASP A 62 -15.77 -8.79 11.89
N ARG A 63 -16.37 -7.70 11.41
CA ARG A 63 -15.92 -6.33 11.68
C ARG A 63 -15.89 -5.98 13.16
N LEU A 64 -16.81 -6.55 13.96
CA LEU A 64 -16.86 -6.30 15.39
C LEU A 64 -15.67 -6.95 16.10
N LEU A 65 -15.34 -8.19 15.72
CA LEU A 65 -14.16 -8.88 16.24
C LEU A 65 -12.88 -8.16 15.81
N ASP A 66 -12.75 -7.80 14.53
CA ASP A 66 -11.62 -7.02 14.03
C ASP A 66 -11.44 -5.70 14.80
N ALA A 67 -12.52 -4.97 15.09
CA ALA A 67 -12.47 -3.71 15.82
C ALA A 67 -12.03 -3.88 17.29
N LEU A 68 -12.50 -4.92 17.97
CA LEU A 68 -12.13 -5.23 19.35
C LEU A 68 -10.69 -5.74 19.46
N ASP A 69 -10.27 -6.54 18.48
CA ASP A 69 -8.95 -7.16 18.45
C ASP A 69 -7.85 -6.21 17.98
N ARG A 70 -8.18 -5.07 17.35
CA ARG A 70 -7.21 -4.04 16.97
C ARG A 70 -6.30 -3.65 18.12
N GLY A 71 -6.85 -3.42 19.31
CA GLY A 71 -6.07 -3.07 20.51
C GLY A 71 -5.23 -4.23 21.03
N ARG A 72 -5.78 -5.45 20.98
CA ARG A 72 -5.11 -6.68 21.44
C ARG A 72 -3.89 -7.04 20.61
N TYR A 73 -3.95 -6.82 19.30
CA TYR A 73 -2.90 -7.22 18.39
C TYR A 73 -1.90 -6.11 18.04
N LEU A 74 -2.00 -4.90 18.62
CA LEU A 74 -1.07 -3.81 18.29
C LEU A 74 0.40 -4.20 18.52
N ASP A 75 0.70 -4.80 19.67
CA ASP A 75 2.08 -5.16 20.01
C ASP A 75 2.59 -6.34 19.18
N GLU A 76 1.72 -7.30 18.89
CA GLU A 76 2.05 -8.40 17.99
C GLU A 76 2.30 -7.91 16.55
N GLN A 77 1.49 -6.95 16.08
CA GLN A 77 1.66 -6.34 14.77
C GLN A 77 2.97 -5.54 14.69
N ARG A 78 3.30 -4.76 15.72
CA ARG A 78 4.59 -4.06 15.80
C ARG A 78 5.77 -5.02 15.78
N ARG A 79 5.67 -6.11 16.53
CA ARG A 79 6.66 -7.19 16.54
C ARG A 79 6.80 -7.81 15.15
N PHE A 80 5.69 -8.15 14.50
CA PHE A 80 5.69 -8.67 13.14
C PHE A 80 6.43 -7.73 12.17
N PHE A 81 6.12 -6.43 12.17
CA PHE A 81 6.80 -5.48 11.28
C PHE A 81 8.29 -5.25 11.58
N THR A 82 8.77 -5.65 12.76
CA THR A 82 10.17 -5.49 13.18
C THR A 82 10.98 -6.78 13.01
N GLU A 83 10.39 -7.92 13.35
CA GLU A 83 11.07 -9.21 13.49
C GLU A 83 10.82 -10.16 12.31
N ASP A 84 9.62 -10.14 11.71
CA ASP A 84 9.31 -11.01 10.56
C ASP A 84 10.06 -10.52 9.31
N PRO A 85 10.70 -11.40 8.52
CA PRO A 85 11.43 -11.00 7.32
C PRO A 85 10.58 -10.24 6.29
N THR A 86 9.32 -10.61 6.12
CA THR A 86 8.38 -9.95 5.19
C THR A 86 7.96 -8.60 5.74
N GLY A 87 7.58 -8.56 7.03
CA GLY A 87 7.19 -7.34 7.73
C GLY A 87 8.31 -6.29 7.71
N ARG A 88 9.55 -6.71 7.95
CA ARG A 88 10.73 -5.84 7.93
C ARG A 88 11.05 -5.34 6.52
N TYR A 89 11.09 -6.25 5.54
CA TYR A 89 11.34 -5.86 4.14
C TYR A 89 10.36 -4.80 3.65
N LEU A 90 9.06 -4.99 3.89
CA LEU A 90 8.05 -4.00 3.48
C LEU A 90 8.19 -2.68 4.24
N SER A 91 8.57 -2.72 5.52
CA SER A 91 8.81 -1.52 6.32
C SER A 91 10.02 -0.73 5.82
N ASP A 92 11.10 -1.42 5.45
CA ASP A 92 12.30 -0.81 4.85
C ASP A 92 11.97 -0.16 3.50
N GLU A 93 11.19 -0.84 2.65
CA GLU A 93 10.77 -0.31 1.35
C GLU A 93 9.83 0.92 1.48
N ILE A 94 9.01 0.97 2.54
CA ILE A 94 8.14 2.11 2.90
C ILE A 94 8.98 3.29 3.39
N ALA A 95 10.02 3.03 4.20
CA ALA A 95 10.90 4.05 4.75
C ALA A 95 11.82 4.70 3.69
N ALA A 96 11.91 4.12 2.49
CA ALA A 96 12.67 4.69 1.38
C ALA A 96 12.24 6.15 1.09
N PRO A 97 13.19 7.09 0.97
CA PRO A 97 12.87 8.51 0.80
C PRO A 97 12.19 8.78 -0.54
N PRO A 98 11.38 9.86 -0.63
CA PRO A 98 10.85 10.31 -1.91
C PRO A 98 11.96 10.73 -2.88
N PRO A 99 11.72 10.65 -4.20
CA PRO A 99 12.66 11.18 -5.18
C PRO A 99 12.90 12.67 -4.91
N VAL A 100 14.17 13.07 -4.95
CA VAL A 100 14.57 14.48 -4.79
C VAL A 100 14.06 15.29 -5.99
N ALA A 101 13.79 16.58 -5.74
CA ALA A 101 13.24 17.57 -6.68
C ALA A 101 13.56 17.28 -8.16
N LEU A 102 12.51 17.00 -8.93
CA LEU A 102 12.62 16.73 -10.35
C LEU A 102 12.85 18.03 -11.11
N ALA A 103 13.85 18.05 -11.98
CA ALA A 103 14.12 19.20 -12.84
C ALA A 103 12.97 19.45 -13.82
N GLY A 104 12.64 20.72 -14.04
CA GLY A 104 11.62 21.14 -15.01
C GLY A 104 10.19 21.22 -14.44
N ALA A 105 9.34 21.96 -15.15
CA ALA A 105 7.95 22.16 -14.76
C ALA A 105 7.15 20.86 -14.78
N ALA A 106 6.27 20.67 -13.80
CA ALA A 106 5.34 19.55 -13.78
C ALA A 106 4.30 19.67 -14.91
N PRO A 107 4.08 18.63 -15.72
CA PRO A 107 2.99 18.62 -16.68
C PRO A 107 1.67 18.91 -15.97
N ARG A 108 0.88 19.85 -16.49
CA ARG A 108 -0.41 20.21 -15.89
C ARG A 108 -1.32 18.98 -15.83
N GLY A 109 -1.92 18.75 -14.67
CA GLY A 109 -2.74 17.56 -14.41
C GLY A 109 -1.97 16.34 -13.88
N SER A 110 -0.64 16.37 -13.84
CA SER A 110 0.15 15.36 -13.12
C SER A 110 -0.03 15.48 -11.60
N LEU A 111 0.23 14.40 -10.87
CA LEU A 111 0.18 14.42 -9.41
C LEU A 111 1.18 15.43 -8.83
N ARG A 112 2.38 15.52 -9.42
CA ARG A 112 3.38 16.54 -9.08
C ARG A 112 2.84 17.95 -9.25
N TRP A 113 2.17 18.23 -10.36
CA TRP A 113 1.59 19.55 -10.60
C TRP A 113 0.54 19.90 -9.54
N VAL A 114 -0.36 18.98 -9.19
CA VAL A 114 -1.35 19.20 -8.12
C VAL A 114 -0.67 19.40 -6.76
N ALA A 115 0.34 18.57 -6.46
CA ALA A 115 1.07 18.63 -5.19
C ALA A 115 1.85 19.93 -5.00
N GLU A 116 2.46 20.45 -6.06
CA GLU A 116 3.17 21.73 -6.07
C GLU A 116 2.18 22.91 -6.03
N ALA A 117 1.12 22.88 -6.84
CA ALA A 117 0.16 23.98 -6.94
C ALA A 117 -0.65 24.19 -5.65
N LEU A 118 -0.90 23.14 -4.89
CA LEU A 118 -1.65 23.18 -3.63
C LEU A 118 -0.76 23.10 -2.38
N ASP A 119 0.57 23.14 -2.55
CA ASP A 119 1.55 22.96 -1.46
C ASP A 119 1.23 21.77 -0.54
N LEU A 120 0.92 20.61 -1.15
CA LEU A 120 0.45 19.45 -0.40
C LEU A 120 1.55 18.91 0.50
N SER A 121 1.21 18.69 1.77
CA SER A 121 2.06 17.96 2.72
C SER A 121 2.26 16.50 2.28
N PRO A 122 3.29 15.79 2.79
CA PRO A 122 3.49 14.35 2.51
C PRO A 122 2.24 13.51 2.79
N VAL A 123 1.50 13.81 3.86
CA VAL A 123 0.26 13.11 4.22
C VAL A 123 -0.83 13.39 3.19
N ALA A 124 -0.99 14.64 2.76
CA ALA A 124 -1.98 15.00 1.74
C ALA A 124 -1.66 14.38 0.37
N ARG A 125 -0.37 14.32 -0.02
CA ARG A 125 0.07 13.62 -1.24
C ARG A 125 -0.24 12.13 -1.17
N PHE A 126 0.01 11.50 -0.02
CA PHE A 126 -0.35 10.10 0.19
C PHE A 126 -1.86 9.88 0.11
N ALA A 127 -2.66 10.70 0.78
CA ALA A 127 -4.13 10.60 0.74
C ALA A 127 -4.68 10.77 -0.68
N LEU A 128 -4.15 11.73 -1.44
CA LEU A 128 -4.48 11.91 -2.86
C LEU A 128 -4.12 10.68 -3.68
N ALA A 129 -2.90 10.14 -3.52
CA ALA A 129 -2.48 8.94 -4.22
C ALA A 129 -3.35 7.74 -3.87
N LEU A 130 -3.72 7.56 -2.60
CA LEU A 130 -4.62 6.50 -2.14
C LEU A 130 -6.00 6.60 -2.78
N ALA A 131 -6.57 7.81 -2.84
CA ALA A 131 -7.85 8.05 -3.48
C ALA A 131 -7.82 7.75 -5.00
N LEU A 132 -6.71 8.10 -5.68
CA LEU A 132 -6.53 7.84 -7.10
C LEU A 132 -6.20 6.37 -7.41
N TYR A 133 -5.61 5.65 -6.47
CA TYR A 133 -5.06 4.31 -6.67
C TYR A 133 -6.10 3.32 -7.21
N VAL A 134 -7.34 3.36 -6.70
CA VAL A 134 -8.44 2.47 -7.14
C VAL A 134 -8.85 2.73 -8.58
N SER A 135 -8.77 3.97 -9.05
CA SER A 135 -9.06 4.30 -10.45
C SER A 135 -7.93 3.90 -11.40
N TRP A 136 -6.73 3.72 -10.86
CA TRP A 136 -5.52 3.43 -11.63
C TRP A 136 -5.26 1.92 -11.74
N ASP A 137 -5.41 1.18 -10.64
CA ASP A 137 -5.15 -0.26 -10.57
C ASP A 137 -6.44 -1.02 -10.24
N SER A 138 -6.93 -1.82 -11.19
CA SER A 138 -8.18 -2.58 -11.05
C SER A 138 -8.14 -3.63 -9.93
N ALA A 139 -6.95 -4.10 -9.53
CA ALA A 139 -6.81 -5.06 -8.44
C ALA A 139 -6.88 -4.39 -7.05
N ALA A 140 -6.80 -3.06 -6.97
CA ALA A 140 -6.78 -2.33 -5.71
C ALA A 140 -8.05 -2.53 -4.87
N GLY A 141 -9.23 -2.56 -5.52
CA GLY A 141 -10.51 -2.65 -4.82
C GLY A 141 -10.61 -3.90 -3.94
N ALA A 142 -10.27 -5.06 -4.50
CA ALA A 142 -10.26 -6.32 -3.77
C ALA A 142 -9.26 -6.32 -2.60
N VAL A 143 -8.07 -5.73 -2.80
CA VAL A 143 -7.07 -5.60 -1.73
C VAL A 143 -7.58 -4.70 -0.60
N ILE A 144 -8.23 -3.58 -0.91
CA ILE A 144 -8.78 -2.67 0.09
C ILE A 144 -9.93 -3.33 0.86
N ALA A 145 -10.80 -4.06 0.16
CA ALA A 145 -11.86 -4.85 0.77
C ALA A 145 -11.28 -5.90 1.75
N ALA A 146 -10.22 -6.60 1.33
CA ALA A 146 -9.52 -7.55 2.19
C ALA A 146 -8.82 -6.88 3.38
N CYS A 147 -8.22 -5.70 3.20
CA CYS A 147 -7.61 -4.91 4.28
C CYS A 147 -8.62 -4.35 5.29
N SER A 148 -9.86 -4.15 4.88
CA SER A 148 -10.95 -3.64 5.74
C SER A 148 -11.79 -4.75 6.37
N GLY A 149 -11.66 -6.00 5.91
CA GLY A 149 -12.53 -7.10 6.32
C GLY A 149 -13.97 -6.94 5.80
N ASP A 150 -14.16 -6.09 4.79
CA ASP A 150 -15.46 -5.79 4.21
C ASP A 150 -15.42 -6.01 2.69
N PRO A 151 -16.07 -7.07 2.16
CA PRO A 151 -16.09 -7.31 0.71
C PRO A 151 -16.76 -6.17 -0.08
N ALA A 152 -17.58 -5.32 0.55
CA ALA A 152 -18.20 -4.17 -0.10
C ALA A 152 -17.33 -2.89 -0.06
N ALA A 153 -16.23 -2.86 0.71
CA ALA A 153 -15.38 -1.68 0.87
C ALA A 153 -14.23 -1.65 -0.15
N GLU A 154 -14.57 -1.52 -1.43
CA GLU A 154 -13.58 -1.44 -2.52
C GLU A 154 -12.89 -0.08 -2.63
N ARG A 155 -13.29 0.90 -1.81
CA ARG A 155 -12.71 2.24 -1.78
C ARG A 155 -12.08 2.54 -0.42
N PRO A 156 -10.94 3.23 -0.38
CA PRO A 156 -10.29 3.56 0.87
C PRO A 156 -11.15 4.56 1.65
N THR A 157 -11.39 4.28 2.92
CA THR A 157 -12.02 5.22 3.86
C THR A 157 -10.93 5.83 4.74
N LEU A 158 -10.84 7.15 4.77
CA LEU A 158 -9.99 7.86 5.75
C LEU A 158 -10.73 8.15 7.06
N ALA A 159 -12.00 7.73 7.15
CA ALA A 159 -12.73 7.74 8.41
C ALA A 159 -12.13 6.68 9.34
N LEU A 160 -11.74 7.12 10.53
CA LEU A 160 -11.24 6.28 11.63
C LEU A 160 -12.37 5.43 12.23
#